data_AF-A0A2D5VBN9-F1
#
_entry.id   AF-A0A2D5VBN9-F1
#
_cell.length_a   1.000
_cell.length_b   1.000
_cell.length_c   1.000
_cell.angle_alpha   90.00
_cell.angle_beta   90.00
_cell.angle_gamma   90.00
#
_symmetry.space_group_name_H-M   'P 1'
#
loop_
_entity.id
_entity.type
_entity.pdbx_description
1 polymer ?
#
loop_
_entity_poly.entity_id
_entity_poly.type
_entity_poly.pdbx_seq_one_letter_code
_entity_poly.pdbx_strand_id
1 'polypeptide(L)'
;MVSVFYGHWRTDHINRKLLPNHQWQGIKDLLPGQKGNPGQTGRDSRLLIETVWWIAPTGSPWPDLLPAFGNWHRVYRRYSG
;
A
#
# COMPACT_ATOMS: atom_id res chain seq x y z
N MET A 1 -23.57 -5.77 -10.26
CA MET A 1 -23.65 -4.37 -9.79
C MET A 1 -23.17 -4.29 -8.34
N VAL A 2 -21.88 -4.18 -8.11
CA VAL A 2 -21.27 -3.76 -6.82
C VAL A 2 -19.87 -3.27 -7.15
N SER A 3 -19.68 -1.99 -7.40
CA SER A 3 -18.33 -1.43 -7.67
C SER A 3 -18.22 0.07 -7.37
N VAL A 4 -19.32 0.84 -7.36
CA VAL A 4 -19.21 2.30 -7.26
C VAL A 4 -19.32 2.85 -5.82
N PHE A 5 -19.93 2.12 -4.88
CA PHE A 5 -20.18 2.66 -3.52
C PHE A 5 -19.02 2.57 -2.53
N TYR A 6 -18.07 1.64 -2.69
CA TYR A 6 -17.01 1.41 -1.70
C TYR A 6 -15.72 2.23 -1.92
N GLY A 7 -15.47 2.68 -3.15
CA GLY A 7 -14.23 3.39 -3.48
C GLY A 7 -14.19 4.82 -2.93
N HIS A 8 -15.31 5.54 -3.05
CA HIS A 8 -15.35 7.01 -2.89
C HIS A 8 -15.02 7.48 -1.47
N TRP A 9 -15.60 6.88 -0.41
CA TRP A 9 -15.41 7.37 0.97
C TRP A 9 -14.01 7.13 1.55
N ARG A 10 -13.23 6.21 0.97
CA ARG A 10 -11.86 5.90 1.46
C ARG A 10 -10.78 6.66 0.68
N THR A 11 -11.10 7.16 -0.52
CA THR A 11 -10.20 7.99 -1.34
C THR A 11 -9.82 9.30 -0.66
N ASP A 12 -10.75 9.91 0.06
CA ASP A 12 -10.57 11.23 0.71
C ASP A 12 -9.45 11.23 1.76
N HIS A 13 -9.09 10.06 2.28
CA HIS A 13 -8.06 9.89 3.30
C HIS A 13 -6.67 9.60 2.77
N ILE A 14 -6.50 9.30 1.47
CA ILE A 14 -5.18 8.92 0.93
C ILE A 14 -4.21 10.10 0.91
N ASN A 15 -4.72 11.33 0.91
CA ASN A 15 -3.90 12.54 1.04
C ASN A 15 -3.25 12.67 2.45
N ARG A 16 -3.80 11.97 3.45
CA ARG A 16 -3.25 11.86 4.80
C ARG A 16 -2.66 10.46 4.95
N LYS A 17 -1.33 10.34 4.83
CA LYS A 17 -0.57 9.07 4.96
C LYS A 17 -1.31 8.08 5.87
N LEU A 18 -1.88 7.03 5.26
CA LEU A 18 -2.79 6.10 5.94
C LEU A 18 -2.13 5.49 7.18
N LEU A 19 -0.81 5.35 7.13
CA LEU A 19 0.01 4.91 8.24
C LEU A 19 0.71 6.13 8.88
N PRO A 20 0.43 6.47 10.16
CA PRO A 20 1.20 7.47 10.90
C PRO A 20 2.69 7.13 10.94
N ASN A 21 3.55 8.16 10.95
CA ASN A 21 5.00 7.97 10.95
C ASN A 21 5.50 7.13 12.14
N HIS A 22 4.91 7.27 13.33
CA HIS A 22 5.33 6.50 14.51
C HIS A 22 5.07 5.00 14.36
N GLN A 23 3.92 4.62 13.77
CA GLN A 23 3.62 3.21 13.47
C GLN A 23 4.56 2.67 12.40
N TRP A 24 4.83 3.48 11.36
CA TRP A 24 5.83 3.14 10.35
C TRP A 24 7.22 2.88 10.96
N GLN A 25 7.67 3.70 11.91
CA GLN A 25 8.98 3.49 12.56
C GLN A 25 9.07 2.17 13.33
N GLY A 26 7.96 1.66 13.88
CA GLY A 26 7.93 0.37 14.57
C GLY A 26 7.95 -0.84 13.63
N ILE A 27 7.36 -0.73 12.43
CA ILE A 27 7.24 -1.86 11.50
C ILE A 27 8.29 -1.87 10.40
N LYS A 28 8.89 -0.72 10.05
CA LYS A 28 9.83 -0.59 8.93
C LYS A 28 11.00 -1.57 9.04
N ASP A 29 11.41 -1.89 10.27
CA ASP A 29 12.58 -2.71 10.54
C ASP A 29 12.23 -4.21 10.50
N LEU A 30 10.94 -4.55 10.56
CA LEU A 30 10.44 -5.92 10.43
C LEU A 30 10.21 -6.32 8.97
N LEU A 31 10.26 -5.37 8.04
CA LEU A 31 10.00 -5.64 6.64
C LEU A 31 11.28 -6.10 5.91
N PRO A 32 11.20 -7.17 5.11
CA PRO A 32 12.30 -7.54 4.23
C PRO A 32 12.53 -6.41 3.22
N GLY A 33 13.80 -6.04 3.00
CA GLY A 33 14.18 -5.01 2.02
C GLY A 33 14.37 -3.59 2.56
N GLN A 34 15.02 -3.47 3.72
CA GLN A 34 15.42 -2.18 4.28
C GLN A 34 16.43 -1.43 3.38
N LYS A 35 16.54 -0.12 3.65
CA LYS A 35 17.50 0.80 3.02
C LYS A 35 18.93 0.29 3.26
N GLY A 36 19.50 -0.38 2.27
CA GLY A 36 20.81 -1.05 2.37
C GLY A 36 20.86 -2.37 1.59
N ASN A 37 19.71 -3.01 1.35
CA ASN A 37 19.65 -4.16 0.47
C ASN A 37 19.55 -3.73 -1.00
N PRO A 38 20.38 -4.27 -1.90
CA PRO A 38 20.29 -3.98 -3.33
C PRO A 38 18.90 -4.39 -3.85
N GLY A 39 18.13 -3.40 -4.32
CA GLY A 39 16.83 -3.61 -4.97
C GLY A 39 15.59 -3.05 -4.27
N GLN A 40 15.67 -2.53 -3.04
CA GLN A 40 14.48 -2.02 -2.32
C GLN A 40 14.66 -0.63 -1.73
N THR A 41 13.87 0.32 -2.24
CA THR A 41 13.81 1.70 -1.75
C THR A 41 12.73 1.78 -0.67
N GLY A 42 13.08 2.13 0.57
CA GLY A 42 12.13 2.16 1.70
C GLY A 42 10.89 3.05 1.55
N ARG A 43 10.84 3.94 0.53
CA ARG A 43 9.62 4.65 0.12
C ARG A 43 8.57 3.68 -0.46
N ASP A 44 9.00 2.70 -1.25
CA ASP A 44 8.13 1.70 -1.86
C ASP A 44 7.56 0.73 -0.80
N SER A 45 8.34 0.40 0.25
CA SER A 45 7.94 -0.53 1.30
C SER A 45 6.79 0.02 2.16
N ARG A 46 6.86 1.32 2.50
CA ARG A 46 5.74 1.99 3.18
C ARG A 46 4.50 2.02 2.30
N LEU A 47 4.69 2.32 1.03
CA LEU A 47 3.61 2.43 0.06
C LEU A 47 2.94 1.07 -0.18
N LEU A 48 3.71 -0.02 -0.17
CA LEU A 48 3.20 -1.39 -0.21
C LEU A 48 2.36 -1.72 1.04
N ILE A 49 2.81 -1.36 2.23
CA ILE A 49 2.04 -1.56 3.47
C ILE A 49 0.74 -0.76 3.44
N GLU A 50 0.80 0.52 3.08
CA GLU A 50 -0.38 1.39 2.97
C GLU A 50 -1.37 0.84 1.92
N THR A 51 -0.85 0.24 0.84
CA THR A 51 -1.66 -0.45 -0.19
C THR A 51 -2.34 -1.70 0.37
N VAL A 52 -1.60 -2.59 1.03
CA VAL A 52 -2.15 -3.82 1.62
C VAL A 52 -3.19 -3.48 2.68
N TRP A 53 -2.93 -2.45 3.50
CA TRP A 53 -3.90 -1.95 4.48
C TRP A 53 -5.20 -1.50 3.81
N TRP A 54 -5.11 -0.85 2.65
CA TRP A 54 -6.27 -0.42 1.90
C TRP A 54 -7.06 -1.60 1.32
N ILE A 55 -6.39 -2.62 0.76
CA ILE A 55 -7.03 -3.78 0.10
C ILE A 55 -7.57 -4.81 1.10
N ALA A 56 -6.82 -5.13 2.15
CA ALA A 56 -7.10 -6.24 3.06
C ALA A 56 -8.55 -6.29 3.61
N PRO A 57 -9.15 -5.16 4.06
CA PRO A 57 -10.51 -5.20 4.59
C PRO A 57 -11.61 -5.17 3.51
N THR A 58 -11.31 -4.72 2.28
CA THR A 58 -12.31 -4.65 1.20
C THR A 58 -12.27 -5.85 0.27
N GLY A 59 -11.18 -6.62 0.28
CA GLY A 59 -10.96 -7.68 -0.71
C GLY A 59 -10.94 -7.15 -2.14
N SER A 60 -10.67 -5.84 -2.31
CA SER A 60 -10.70 -5.21 -3.62
C SER A 60 -9.69 -5.88 -4.54
N PRO A 61 -10.05 -6.13 -5.81
CA PRO A 61 -9.13 -6.74 -6.75
C PRO A 61 -7.98 -5.76 -7.01
N TRP A 62 -6.74 -6.27 -7.09
CA TRP A 62 -5.54 -5.46 -7.31
C TRP A 62 -5.60 -4.48 -8.50
N PRO A 63 -6.26 -4.81 -9.63
CA PRO A 63 -6.45 -3.87 -10.73
C PRO A 63 -7.22 -2.59 -10.37
N ASP A 64 -8.08 -2.64 -9.34
CA ASP A 64 -8.86 -1.48 -8.86
C ASP A 64 -8.07 -0.61 -7.87
N LEU A 65 -6.76 -0.86 -7.73
CA LEU A 65 -5.91 -0.07 -6.86
C LEU A 65 -5.89 1.40 -7.29
N LEU A 66 -6.04 2.28 -6.32
CA LEU A 66 -6.05 3.71 -6.56
C LEU A 66 -4.69 4.20 -7.08
N PRO A 67 -4.65 5.11 -8.07
CA PRO A 67 -3.41 5.61 -8.66
C PRO A 67 -2.42 6.23 -7.66
N ALA A 68 -2.92 6.70 -6.52
CA ALA A 68 -2.11 7.25 -5.42
C ALA A 68 -1.15 6.22 -4.80
N PHE A 69 -1.44 4.92 -4.93
CA PHE A 69 -0.55 3.83 -4.52
C PHE A 69 0.39 3.38 -5.64
N GLY A 70 0.44 4.12 -6.75
CA GLY A 70 1.29 3.80 -7.89
C GLY A 70 0.76 2.61 -8.72
N ASN A 71 1.67 2.01 -9.50
CA ASN A 71 1.30 0.98 -10.46
C ASN A 71 0.99 -0.35 -9.74
N TRP A 72 -0.26 -0.79 -9.83
CA TRP A 72 -0.76 -2.02 -9.20
C TRP A 72 0.05 -3.27 -9.57
N HIS A 73 0.50 -3.42 -10.82
CA HIS A 73 1.31 -4.56 -11.26
C HIS A 73 2.68 -4.61 -10.57
N ARG A 74 3.24 -3.45 -10.22
CA ARG A 74 4.52 -3.38 -9.50
C ARG A 74 4.33 -3.74 -8.02
N VAL A 75 3.25 -3.26 -7.41
CA VAL A 75 2.93 -3.57 -6.01
C VAL A 75 2.57 -5.04 -5.84
N TYR A 76 1.70 -5.56 -6.71
CA TYR A 76 1.29 -6.97 -6.67
C TYR A 76 2.47 -7.94 -6.81
N ARG A 77 3.39 -7.70 -7.75
CA ARG A 77 4.59 -8.54 -7.92
C ARG A 77 5.49 -8.59 -6.68
N ARG A 78 5.50 -7.53 -5.85
CA ARG A 78 6.23 -7.53 -4.58
C ARG A 78 5.45 -8.16 -3.43
N TYR A 79 4.12 -8.15 -3.51
CA TYR A 79 3.27 -8.84 -2.54
C TYR A 79 3.29 -10.36 -2.73
N SER A 80 3.34 -10.82 -3.99
CA SER A 80 3.28 -12.23 -4.35
C SER A 80 4.63 -12.95 -4.44
N GLY A 81 5.74 -12.22 -4.25
CA GLY A 81 7.12 -12.74 -4.35
C GLY A 81 7.77 -12.81 -3.00
#